data_AF-A0A3P5HBP1-F1
#
_entry.id   AF-A0A3P5HBP1-F1
#
_cell.length_a   1.000
_cell.length_b   1.000
_cell.length_c   1.000
_cell.angle_alpha   90.00
_cell.angle_beta   90.00
_cell.angle_gamma   90.00
#
_symmetry.space_group_name_H-M   'P 1'
#
loop_
_entity.id
_entity.type
_entity.pdbx_description
1 polymer ?
#
loop_
_entity_poly.entity_id
_entity_poly.type
_entity_poly.pdbx_seq_one_letter_code
_entity_poly.pdbx_strand_id
1 'polypeptide(L)'
;MKLMETLNQCINAGHEMTKAIAIAQFNDDSPEARKITRRWRIGEAADLVGVSSQAIRDAEKAGRLPHPDMEIRGRVEQRVGYTIEQINHMRDVFGTRLRRAEDVFPPVIGVAAHKGGVYKTSVSVHLAQDLALKGLRVLLVEGNDPGEQPQCITDGYQIFIFMQKTLSCLSILGKRTMSLMQ
;
A
#
# COMPACT_ATOMS: atom_id res chain seq x y z
N MET A 1 16.23 41.18 23.97
CA MET A 1 15.75 40.52 22.74
C MET A 1 14.30 40.90 22.52
N LYS A 2 13.93 41.35 21.32
CA LYS A 2 12.53 41.68 21.01
C LYS A 2 11.75 40.38 20.79
N LEU A 3 10.52 40.30 21.33
CA LEU A 3 9.63 39.13 21.23
C LEU A 3 9.55 38.53 19.81
N MET A 4 9.53 39.38 18.78
CA MET A 4 9.51 38.94 17.38
C MET A 4 10.77 38.22 16.92
N GLU A 5 11.95 38.58 17.43
CA GLU A 5 13.20 37.88 17.10
C GLU A 5 13.19 36.48 17.69
N THR A 6 12.73 36.34 18.94
CA THR A 6 12.59 35.03 19.60
C THR A 6 11.56 34.15 18.90
N LEU A 7 10.40 34.70 18.52
CA LEU A 7 9.38 33.98 17.74
C LEU A 7 9.93 33.47 16.40
N ASN A 8 10.62 34.34 15.65
CA ASN A 8 11.22 33.96 14.37
C ASN A 8 12.30 32.88 14.54
N GLN A 9 13.11 32.95 15.61
CA GLN A 9 14.08 31.91 15.95
C GLN A 9 13.39 30.57 16.26
N CYS A 10 12.31 30.57 17.02
CA CYS A 10 11.55 29.35 17.31
C CYS A 10 10.93 28.72 16.05
N ILE A 11 10.37 29.54 15.15
CA ILE A 11 9.81 29.06 13.87
C ILE A 11 10.91 28.41 13.01
N ASN A 12 12.05 29.08 12.86
CA ASN A 12 13.16 28.56 12.08
C ASN A 12 13.71 27.25 12.67
N ALA A 13 13.90 27.19 13.99
CA ALA A 13 14.32 25.98 14.68
C ALA A 13 13.32 24.83 14.48
N GLY A 14 12.02 25.13 14.52
CA GLY A 14 10.95 24.16 14.25
C GLY A 14 11.03 23.60 12.82
N HIS A 15 11.20 24.47 11.82
CA HIS A 15 11.34 24.05 10.42
C HIS A 15 12.57 23.16 10.19
N GLU A 16 13.72 23.54 10.75
CA GLU A 16 14.94 22.74 10.64
C GLU A 16 14.77 21.36 11.32
N MET A 17 14.10 21.31 12.47
CA MET A 17 13.77 20.05 13.14
C MET A 17 12.85 19.17 12.28
N THR A 18 11.76 19.72 11.73
CA THR A 18 10.85 18.97 10.86
C THR A 18 11.58 18.42 9.63
N LYS A 19 12.45 19.23 9.01
CA LYS A 19 13.25 18.82 7.87
C LYS A 19 14.23 17.70 8.23
N ALA A 20 14.91 17.80 9.37
CA ALA A 20 15.81 16.77 9.85
C ALA A 20 15.08 15.46 10.15
N ILE A 21 13.88 15.50 10.73
CA ILE A 21 13.05 14.31 10.97
C ILE A 21 12.61 13.69 9.65
N ALA A 22 12.15 14.48 8.68
CA ALA A 22 11.74 13.97 7.38
C ALA A 22 12.90 13.28 6.66
N ILE A 23 14.10 13.87 6.68
CA ILE A 23 15.31 13.26 6.15
C ILE A 23 15.63 11.98 6.92
N ALA A 24 15.62 11.99 8.25
CA ALA A 24 15.95 10.80 9.05
C ALA A 24 14.95 9.63 8.83
N GLN A 25 13.67 9.92 8.62
CA GLN A 25 12.62 8.92 8.47
C GLN A 25 12.46 8.43 7.02
N PHE A 26 12.60 9.33 6.04
CA PHE A 26 12.23 9.09 4.65
C PHE A 26 13.35 9.42 3.65
N ASN A 27 14.61 9.46 4.10
CA ASN A 27 15.79 9.89 3.33
C ASN A 27 15.82 9.39 1.88
N ASP A 28 15.35 8.15 1.68
CA ASP A 28 15.20 7.52 0.39
C ASP A 28 13.72 7.15 0.17
N ASP A 29 13.04 7.94 -0.66
CA ASP A 29 11.65 7.73 -1.06
C ASP A 29 11.55 7.21 -2.51
N SER A 30 12.62 6.55 -2.99
CA SER A 30 12.64 5.91 -4.31
C SER A 30 11.63 4.75 -4.39
N PRO A 31 11.15 4.40 -5.60
CA PRO A 31 10.35 3.20 -5.81
C PRO A 31 11.01 1.92 -5.26
N GLU A 32 12.33 1.85 -5.32
CA GLU A 32 13.15 0.75 -4.81
C GLU A 32 13.10 0.66 -3.29
N ALA A 33 13.21 1.79 -2.58
CA ALA A 33 13.09 1.87 -1.12
C ALA A 33 11.68 1.47 -0.62
N ARG A 34 10.65 1.69 -1.45
CA ARG A 34 9.26 1.30 -1.17
C ARG A 34 8.95 -0.17 -1.44
N LYS A 35 9.90 -0.95 -1.98
CA LYS A 35 9.67 -2.36 -2.34
C LYS A 35 9.54 -3.23 -1.10
N ILE A 36 8.50 -4.07 -1.08
CA ILE A 36 8.28 -5.03 0.00
C ILE A 36 9.37 -6.10 -0.04
N THR A 37 10.19 -6.17 1.02
CA THR A 37 11.28 -7.15 1.15
C THR A 37 10.84 -8.48 1.76
N ARG A 38 9.63 -8.53 2.34
CA ARG A 38 9.08 -9.74 2.96
C ARG A 38 9.07 -10.91 1.97
N ARG A 39 9.43 -12.09 2.49
CA ARG A 39 9.32 -13.38 1.80
C ARG A 39 8.25 -14.24 2.46
N TRP A 40 7.38 -14.84 1.65
CA TRP A 40 6.32 -15.76 2.10
C TRP A 40 6.77 -17.20 1.93
N ARG A 41 6.62 -18.03 2.97
CA ARG A 41 6.89 -19.46 2.84
C ARG A 41 5.84 -20.12 1.96
N ILE A 42 6.13 -21.34 1.48
CA ILE A 42 5.24 -22.05 0.55
C ILE A 42 3.81 -22.28 1.09
N GLY A 43 3.65 -22.43 2.41
CA GLY A 43 2.32 -22.51 3.03
C GLY A 43 1.55 -21.20 2.88
N GLU A 44 2.14 -20.10 3.36
CA GLU A 44 1.52 -18.77 3.27
C GLU A 44 1.29 -18.34 1.81
N ALA A 45 2.22 -18.66 0.91
CA ALA A 45 2.08 -18.39 -0.51
C ALA A 45 0.93 -19.21 -1.11
N ALA A 46 0.76 -20.47 -0.72
CA ALA A 46 -0.36 -21.30 -1.15
C ALA A 46 -1.71 -20.72 -0.70
N ASP A 47 -1.80 -20.27 0.55
CA ASP A 47 -2.99 -19.60 1.09
C ASP A 47 -3.32 -18.32 0.30
N LEU A 48 -2.31 -17.51 0.00
CA LEU A 48 -2.48 -16.28 -0.79
C LEU A 48 -2.86 -16.56 -2.24
N VAL A 49 -2.31 -17.60 -2.87
CA VAL A 49 -2.63 -17.98 -4.25
C VAL A 49 -4.01 -18.65 -4.32
N GLY A 50 -4.48 -19.28 -3.25
CA GLY A 50 -5.74 -20.04 -3.21
C GLY A 50 -5.60 -21.46 -3.76
N VAL A 51 -4.44 -22.09 -3.57
CA VAL A 51 -4.14 -23.46 -4.02
C VAL A 51 -3.44 -24.24 -2.90
N SER A 52 -3.23 -25.56 -3.08
CA SER A 52 -2.42 -26.32 -2.12
C SER A 52 -0.93 -26.09 -2.34
N SER A 53 -0.12 -26.20 -1.27
CA SER A 53 1.35 -26.14 -1.40
C SER A 53 1.90 -27.22 -2.33
N GLN A 54 1.21 -28.35 -2.47
CA GLN A 54 1.59 -29.42 -3.40
C GLN A 54 1.38 -29.00 -4.86
N ALA A 55 0.26 -28.33 -5.17
CA ALA A 55 0.00 -27.81 -6.52
C ALA A 55 1.09 -26.86 -7.00
N ILE A 56 1.66 -26.03 -6.10
CA ILE A 56 2.80 -25.16 -6.41
C ILE A 56 4.03 -26.01 -6.76
N ARG A 57 4.39 -27.01 -5.94
CA ARG A 57 5.55 -27.89 -6.21
C ARG A 57 5.40 -28.66 -7.51
N ASP A 58 4.19 -29.13 -7.81
CA ASP A 58 3.93 -29.87 -9.05
C ASP A 58 3.99 -28.96 -10.27
N ALA A 59 3.53 -27.72 -10.16
CA ALA A 59 3.67 -26.71 -11.21
C ALA A 59 5.14 -26.32 -11.46
N GLU A 60 5.96 -26.21 -10.42
CA GLU A 60 7.42 -26.01 -10.54
C GLU A 60 8.08 -27.20 -11.26
N LYS A 61 7.77 -28.44 -10.87
CA LYS A 61 8.31 -29.65 -11.51
C LYS A 61 7.90 -29.78 -12.98
N ALA A 62 6.68 -29.39 -13.30
CA ALA A 62 6.15 -29.38 -14.66
C ALA A 62 6.68 -28.21 -15.51
N GLY A 63 7.51 -27.32 -14.95
CA GLY A 63 8.06 -26.16 -15.64
C GLY A 63 7.04 -25.04 -15.91
N ARG A 64 5.85 -25.09 -15.28
CA ARG A 64 4.83 -24.02 -15.40
C ARG A 64 5.15 -22.79 -14.53
N LEU A 65 5.90 -23.00 -13.45
CA LEU A 65 6.41 -21.96 -12.58
C LEU A 65 7.95 -21.97 -12.61
N PRO A 66 8.61 -20.81 -12.41
CA PRO A 66 10.05 -20.77 -12.26
C PRO A 66 10.48 -21.58 -11.02
N HIS A 67 11.73 -22.07 -11.04
CA HIS A 67 12.30 -22.72 -9.88
C HIS A 67 12.33 -21.75 -8.68
N PRO A 68 12.05 -22.26 -7.46
CA PRO A 68 12.04 -21.42 -6.27
C PRO A 68 13.44 -20.91 -5.97
N ASP A 69 13.51 -19.70 -5.41
CA ASP A 69 14.78 -19.17 -4.90
C ASP A 69 15.24 -20.01 -3.69
N MET A 70 16.44 -20.58 -3.81
CA MET A 70 17.07 -21.42 -2.80
C MET A 70 18.25 -20.68 -2.15
N GLU A 71 18.44 -20.89 -0.85
CA GLU A 71 19.55 -20.34 -0.08
C GLU A 71 20.09 -21.42 0.85
N ILE A 72 21.42 -21.48 0.98
CA ILE A 72 22.07 -22.35 1.95
C ILE A 72 21.93 -21.73 3.34
N ARG A 73 21.18 -22.39 4.22
CA ARG A 73 21.09 -22.02 5.64
C ARG A 73 21.81 -23.07 6.47
N GLY A 74 23.04 -22.73 6.86
CA GLY A 74 23.94 -23.65 7.53
C GLY A 74 24.45 -24.73 6.58
N ARG A 75 24.00 -25.98 6.77
CA ARG A 75 24.38 -27.13 5.93
C ARG A 75 23.26 -27.62 5.01
N VAL A 76 22.10 -26.98 5.05
CA VAL A 76 20.90 -27.42 4.33
C VAL A 76 20.46 -26.33 3.37
N GLU A 77 20.20 -26.71 2.13
CA GLU A 77 19.58 -25.84 1.14
C GLU A 77 18.08 -25.72 1.44
N GLN A 78 17.59 -24.49 1.59
CA GLN A 78 16.21 -24.20 1.92
C GLN A 78 15.63 -23.16 0.97
N ARG A 79 14.32 -23.21 0.75
CA ARG A 79 13.60 -22.18 0.00
C ARG A 79 13.64 -20.87 0.78
N VAL A 80 14.06 -19.79 0.14
CA VAL A 80 14.03 -18.43 0.69
C VAL A 80 12.59 -17.97 0.96
N GLY A 81 11.66 -18.47 0.16
CA GLY A 81 10.27 -18.02 0.10
C GLY A 81 10.04 -17.12 -1.10
N TYR A 82 8.80 -16.69 -1.28
CA TYR A 82 8.35 -15.99 -2.48
C TYR A 82 8.16 -14.51 -2.23
N THR A 83 8.38 -13.67 -3.24
CA THR A 83 7.98 -12.26 -3.23
C THR A 83 6.48 -12.13 -3.55
N ILE A 84 5.92 -10.95 -3.29
CA ILE A 84 4.54 -10.66 -3.68
C ILE A 84 4.34 -10.67 -5.21
N GLU A 85 5.37 -10.31 -5.98
CA GLU A 85 5.35 -10.37 -7.44
C GLU A 85 5.33 -11.82 -7.94
N GLN A 86 6.14 -12.70 -7.36
CA GLN A 86 6.13 -14.14 -7.65
C GLN A 86 4.76 -14.74 -7.30
N ILE A 87 4.17 -14.38 -6.15
CA ILE A 87 2.81 -14.80 -5.77
C ILE A 87 1.78 -14.32 -6.79
N ASN A 88 1.86 -13.07 -7.25
CA ASN A 88 0.95 -12.56 -8.27
C ASN A 88 1.12 -13.28 -9.62
N HIS A 89 2.35 -13.64 -9.99
CA HIS A 89 2.60 -14.47 -11.17
C HIS A 89 1.99 -15.87 -11.02
N MET A 90 2.13 -16.50 -9.85
CA MET A 90 1.47 -17.77 -9.57
C MET A 90 -0.05 -17.68 -9.72
N ARG A 91 -0.67 -16.60 -9.21
CA ARG A 91 -2.12 -16.37 -9.38
C ARG A 91 -2.51 -16.25 -10.85
N ASP A 92 -1.66 -15.67 -11.70
CA ASP A 92 -1.90 -15.62 -13.14
C ASP A 92 -1.80 -17.01 -13.78
N VAL A 93 -0.80 -17.83 -13.40
CA VAL A 93 -0.62 -19.20 -13.91
C VAL A 93 -1.75 -20.14 -13.48
N PHE A 94 -2.25 -20.00 -12.25
CA PHE A 94 -3.37 -20.79 -11.72
C PHE A 94 -4.75 -20.20 -12.04
N GLY A 95 -4.82 -19.00 -12.62
CA GLY A 95 -6.09 -18.33 -12.92
C GLY A 95 -6.86 -17.85 -11.69
N THR A 96 -6.22 -17.73 -10.52
CA THR A 96 -6.84 -17.32 -9.26
C THR A 96 -6.77 -15.82 -9.01
N ARG A 97 -6.12 -15.05 -9.90
CA ARG A 97 -5.96 -13.61 -9.71
C ARG A 97 -7.29 -12.89 -9.83
N LEU A 98 -7.70 -12.25 -8.74
CA LEU A 98 -8.87 -11.38 -8.74
C LEU A 98 -8.64 -10.19 -9.67
N ARG A 99 -9.43 -10.13 -10.75
CA ARG A 99 -9.46 -8.98 -11.66
C ARG A 99 -10.89 -8.51 -11.83
N ARG A 100 -11.05 -7.20 -11.69
CA ARG A 100 -12.29 -6.51 -12.07
C ARG A 100 -12.38 -6.47 -13.60
N ALA A 101 -13.59 -6.59 -14.14
CA ALA A 101 -13.86 -6.34 -15.55
C ALA A 101 -13.42 -4.92 -15.97
N GLU A 102 -13.05 -4.74 -17.24
CA GLU A 102 -12.44 -3.50 -17.72
C GLU A 102 -13.42 -2.32 -17.80
N ASP A 103 -14.69 -2.63 -18.05
CA ASP A 103 -15.83 -1.73 -18.29
C ASP A 103 -16.56 -1.31 -17.00
N VAL A 104 -16.38 -2.03 -15.91
CA VAL A 104 -17.04 -1.74 -14.62
C VAL A 104 -16.26 -0.64 -13.89
N PHE A 105 -16.89 0.24 -13.12
CA PHE A 105 -16.19 1.17 -12.23
C PHE A 105 -15.57 0.47 -11.02
N PRO A 106 -14.43 0.93 -10.48
CA PRO A 106 -13.85 0.29 -9.31
C PRO A 106 -14.79 0.50 -8.10
N PRO A 107 -15.05 -0.53 -7.29
CA PRO A 107 -15.80 -0.32 -6.05
C PRO A 107 -15.05 0.66 -5.15
N VAL A 108 -15.83 1.54 -4.52
CA VAL A 108 -15.35 2.59 -3.63
C VAL A 108 -15.84 2.28 -2.22
N ILE A 109 -14.91 2.08 -1.30
CA ILE A 109 -15.22 1.84 0.12
C ILE A 109 -14.93 3.12 0.88
N GLY A 110 -15.98 3.72 1.46
CA GLY A 110 -15.85 4.83 2.40
C GLY A 110 -15.66 4.29 3.81
N VAL A 111 -14.52 4.57 4.42
CA VAL A 111 -14.33 4.34 5.86
C VAL A 111 -14.65 5.65 6.57
N ALA A 112 -15.82 5.72 7.18
CA ALA A 112 -16.31 6.88 7.92
C ALA A 112 -16.34 6.57 9.41
N ALA A 113 -16.07 7.58 10.24
CA ALA A 113 -16.22 7.44 11.67
C ALA A 113 -16.59 8.78 12.32
N HIS A 114 -17.52 8.75 13.28
CA HIS A 114 -18.19 9.94 13.83
C HIS A 114 -17.42 10.68 14.94
N LYS A 115 -16.28 10.15 15.40
CA LYS A 115 -15.51 10.76 16.51
C LYS A 115 -14.01 10.69 16.23
N GLY A 116 -13.26 11.69 16.70
CA GLY A 116 -11.80 11.61 16.72
C GLY A 116 -11.32 10.43 17.58
N GLY A 117 -10.27 9.73 17.15
CA GLY A 117 -9.67 8.63 17.92
C GLY A 117 -10.27 7.24 17.72
N VAL A 118 -11.19 7.04 16.79
CA VAL A 118 -11.86 5.74 16.53
C VAL A 118 -11.17 4.88 15.46
N TYR A 119 -9.84 4.96 15.35
CA TYR A 119 -9.01 4.11 14.49
C TYR A 119 -9.29 4.15 12.98
N LYS A 120 -10.01 5.17 12.48
CA LYS A 120 -10.38 5.29 11.05
C LYS A 120 -9.18 5.11 10.10
N THR A 121 -8.08 5.82 10.36
CA THR A 121 -6.87 5.73 9.54
C THR A 121 -6.24 4.35 9.60
N SER A 122 -6.10 3.78 10.80
CA SER A 122 -5.54 2.44 11.00
C SER A 122 -6.36 1.37 10.28
N VAL A 123 -7.69 1.39 10.43
CA VAL A 123 -8.60 0.45 9.76
C VAL A 123 -8.49 0.59 8.25
N SER A 124 -8.46 1.82 7.73
CA SER A 124 -8.37 2.07 6.29
C SER A 124 -7.06 1.55 5.69
N VAL A 125 -5.93 1.79 6.37
CA VAL A 125 -4.62 1.30 5.96
C VAL A 125 -4.57 -0.23 5.98
N HIS A 126 -5.01 -0.86 7.06
CA HIS A 126 -4.99 -2.32 7.17
C HIS A 126 -5.94 -3.00 6.18
N LEU A 127 -7.11 -2.42 5.94
CA LEU A 127 -8.03 -2.92 4.92
C LEU A 127 -7.41 -2.82 3.52
N ALA A 128 -6.77 -1.69 3.19
CA ALA A 128 -6.09 -1.54 1.90
C ALA A 128 -4.94 -2.55 1.73
N GLN A 129 -4.15 -2.78 2.79
CA GLN A 129 -3.07 -3.77 2.79
C GLN A 129 -3.59 -5.20 2.60
N ASP A 130 -4.64 -5.59 3.32
CA ASP A 130 -5.27 -6.92 3.21
C ASP A 130 -5.81 -7.17 1.79
N LEU A 131 -6.52 -6.19 1.22
CA LEU A 131 -7.02 -6.27 -0.17
C LEU A 131 -5.87 -6.36 -1.18
N ALA A 132 -4.80 -5.59 -1.00
CA ALA A 132 -3.61 -5.67 -1.85
C ALA A 132 -2.92 -7.04 -1.76
N LEU A 133 -2.81 -7.60 -0.55
CA LEU A 133 -2.26 -8.95 -0.35
C LEU A 133 -3.08 -10.03 -1.04
N LYS A 134 -4.41 -9.87 -1.11
CA LYS A 134 -5.33 -10.75 -1.88
C LYS A 134 -5.18 -10.62 -3.40
N GLY A 135 -4.29 -9.76 -3.89
CA GLY A 135 -3.99 -9.59 -5.31
C GLY A 135 -4.85 -8.55 -6.02
N LEU A 136 -5.67 -7.80 -5.27
CA LEU A 136 -6.43 -6.67 -5.80
C LEU A 136 -5.51 -5.45 -5.95
N ARG A 137 -5.81 -4.61 -6.94
CA ARG A 137 -5.15 -3.31 -7.06
C ARG A 137 -5.92 -2.33 -6.20
N VAL A 138 -5.24 -1.64 -5.31
CA VAL A 138 -5.85 -0.77 -4.30
C VAL A 138 -5.18 0.60 -4.35
N LEU A 139 -6.00 1.65 -4.33
CA LEU A 139 -5.63 3.04 -4.18
C LEU A 139 -6.32 3.55 -2.91
N LEU A 140 -5.52 3.97 -1.95
CA LEU A 140 -5.98 4.58 -0.72
C LEU A 140 -5.90 6.09 -0.86
N VAL A 141 -7.02 6.79 -0.67
CA VAL A 141 -7.10 8.25 -0.71
C VAL A 141 -7.56 8.77 0.64
N GLU A 142 -6.71 9.56 1.28
CA GLU A 142 -7.05 10.32 2.48
C GLU A 142 -7.29 11.78 2.09
N GLY A 143 -8.52 12.25 2.25
CA GLY A 143 -8.84 13.66 2.11
C GLY A 143 -8.71 14.36 3.46
N ASN A 144 -7.77 15.30 3.58
CA ASN A 144 -7.73 16.27 4.67
C ASN A 144 -8.08 17.64 4.08
N ASP A 145 -9.16 18.26 4.58
CA ASP A 145 -9.44 19.68 4.31
C ASP A 145 -8.46 20.54 5.13
N PRO A 146 -7.68 21.44 4.50
CA PRO A 146 -6.73 22.29 5.21
C PRO A 146 -7.35 23.60 5.75
N GLY A 147 -8.67 23.80 5.68
CA GLY A 147 -9.33 25.00 6.18
C GLY A 147 -10.67 24.70 6.85
N GLU A 148 -10.83 25.12 8.11
CA GLU A 148 -12.16 25.27 8.72
C GLU A 148 -13.01 26.19 7.83
N GLN A 149 -14.24 25.77 7.43
CA GLN A 149 -15.56 26.40 7.66
C GLN A 149 -16.67 25.53 6.98
N PRO A 150 -17.97 25.80 7.21
CA PRO A 150 -18.83 25.38 8.32
C PRO A 150 -19.75 24.19 7.96
N GLN A 151 -20.38 23.61 8.97
CA GLN A 151 -21.32 22.48 8.91
C GLN A 151 -22.34 22.51 7.76
N CYS A 152 -22.22 21.55 6.83
CA CYS A 152 -23.26 20.67 6.26
C CYS A 152 -22.60 19.97 5.04
N ILE A 153 -22.57 18.65 4.83
CA ILE A 153 -23.43 17.54 5.18
C ILE A 153 -22.50 16.31 5.33
N THR A 154 -22.69 15.52 6.40
CA THR A 154 -21.89 14.36 6.88
C THR A 154 -20.61 14.69 7.64
N ASP A 155 -20.75 14.76 8.97
CA ASP A 155 -19.66 14.65 9.93
C ASP A 155 -18.93 13.32 9.77
N GLY A 156 -17.81 13.35 9.08
CA GLY A 156 -16.91 12.21 8.99
C GLY A 156 -15.86 12.49 7.95
N TYR A 157 -14.62 12.71 8.39
CA TYR A 157 -13.46 12.53 7.52
C TYR A 157 -13.69 11.24 6.71
N GLN A 158 -13.60 11.27 5.38
CA GLN A 158 -13.84 10.09 4.54
C GLN A 158 -12.50 9.64 3.95
N ILE A 159 -12.07 8.42 4.30
CA ILE A 159 -10.98 7.75 3.57
C ILE A 159 -11.64 6.87 2.53
N PHE A 160 -11.25 7.04 1.28
CA PHE A 160 -11.76 6.27 0.16
C PHE A 160 -10.72 5.24 -0.26
N ILE A 161 -11.14 3.98 -0.30
CA ILE A 161 -10.36 2.90 -0.90
C ILE A 161 -10.95 2.61 -2.28
N PHE A 162 -10.18 2.91 -3.31
CA PHE A 162 -10.50 2.62 -4.70
C PHE A 162 -9.79 1.34 -5.13
N MET A 163 -10.49 0.39 -5.73
CA MET A 163 -9.82 -0.77 -6.32
C MET A 163 -9.44 -0.52 -7.78
N GLN A 164 -8.40 0.30 -8.00
CA GLN A 164 -8.10 0.93 -9.29
C GLN A 164 -7.49 0.04 -10.39
N LYS A 165 -7.48 0.59 -11.61
CA LYS A 165 -6.81 0.08 -12.83
C LYS A 165 -5.28 0.18 -12.68
N THR A 166 -4.53 -0.65 -13.39
CA THR A 166 -3.06 -0.61 -13.47
C THR A 166 -2.64 0.80 -13.85
N LEU A 167 -1.90 1.49 -12.97
CA LEU A 167 -1.20 2.72 -13.29
C LEU A 167 0.16 2.69 -12.60
N SER A 168 1.17 2.47 -13.43
CA SER A 168 2.44 3.19 -13.32
C SER A 168 2.20 4.67 -13.00
N CYS A 169 3.10 5.28 -12.23
CA CYS A 169 3.12 6.72 -11.93
C CYS A 169 2.25 7.18 -10.73
N LEU A 170 2.59 6.69 -9.53
CA LEU A 170 2.21 7.31 -8.26
C LEU A 170 3.21 8.43 -7.88
N SER A 171 3.38 9.43 -8.77
CA SER A 171 4.21 10.62 -8.50
C SER A 171 3.57 11.96 -8.91
N ILE A 172 2.29 11.99 -9.35
CA ILE A 172 1.68 13.21 -9.93
C ILE A 172 0.40 13.68 -9.21
N LEU A 173 -0.02 13.05 -8.11
CA LEU A 173 -1.28 13.43 -7.42
C LEU A 173 -1.21 14.69 -6.55
N GLY A 174 -0.10 15.44 -6.57
CA GLY A 174 0.03 16.72 -5.87
C GLY A 174 -0.65 17.92 -6.54
N LYS A 175 -1.24 17.83 -7.75
CA LYS A 175 -1.73 19.05 -8.47
C LYS A 175 -3.01 18.95 -9.31
N ARG A 176 -3.72 17.82 -9.45
CA ARG A 176 -4.80 17.72 -10.48
C ARG A 176 -6.09 16.99 -10.09
N THR A 177 -6.44 16.90 -8.82
CA THR A 177 -7.77 16.37 -8.42
C THR A 177 -8.91 17.41 -8.50
N MET A 178 -8.60 18.68 -8.76
CA MET A 178 -9.60 19.76 -8.74
C MET A 178 -10.38 19.97 -10.05
N SER A 179 -10.22 19.11 -11.07
CA SER A 179 -10.85 19.31 -12.41
C SER A 179 -11.83 18.20 -12.83
N LEU A 180 -12.10 17.21 -11.98
CA LEU A 180 -13.00 16.08 -12.32
C LEU A 180 -14.38 16.16 -11.65
N MET A 181 -14.76 17.33 -11.14
CA MET A 181 -16.10 17.63 -10.63
C MET A 181 -16.66 18.94 -11.22
N GLN A 182 -16.62 19.05 -12.55
CA GLN A 182 -17.53 19.90 -13.33
C GLN A 182 -18.20 19.05 -14.40
#